data_AF-A0A3A8QBT8-F1
#
_entry.id   AF-A0A3A8QBT8-F1
#
_cell.length_a   1.000
_cell.length_b   1.000
_cell.length_c   1.000
_cell.angle_alpha   90.00
_cell.angle_beta   90.00
_cell.angle_gamma   90.00
#
_symmetry.space_group_name_H-M   'P 1'
#
loop_
_entity.id
_entity.type
_entity.pdbx_description
1 polymer ?
#
loop_
_entity_poly.entity_id
_entity_poly.type
_entity_poly.pdbx_seq_one_letter_code
_entity_poly.pdbx_strand_id
1 'polypeptide(L)'
;MRDLSGHRKSLGWLYMFVHLLVLLGAGGLAYATWLVALVVAHGHSTPPVTVAENPAVLGMSVFVLVLLAMAIAGLSLGVALIRGRPVSKGLATLLAILALPNFPLGTVLGIYSFWYFGQEGWDADLQEA
;
A
#
# COMPACT_ATOMS: atom_id res chain seq x y z
N MET A 1 30.15 9.59 6.38
CA MET A 1 28.71 9.33 6.22
C MET A 1 28.57 8.20 5.20
N ARG A 2 27.70 7.20 5.44
CA ARG A 2 27.48 6.12 4.45
C ARG A 2 26.71 6.71 3.26
N ASP A 3 27.05 6.33 2.04
CA ASP A 3 26.28 6.73 0.85
C ASP A 3 24.90 6.04 0.88
N LEU A 4 23.86 6.80 1.20
CA LEU A 4 22.47 6.32 1.27
C LEU A 4 21.70 6.59 -0.03
N SER A 5 22.28 7.29 -0.99
CA SER A 5 21.59 7.73 -2.20
C SER A 5 21.14 6.54 -3.08
N GLY A 6 22.01 5.52 -3.21
CA GLY A 6 21.69 4.26 -3.90
C GLY A 6 20.61 3.46 -3.18
N HIS A 7 20.69 3.39 -1.85
CA HIS A 7 19.71 2.70 -1.02
C HIS A 7 18.34 3.36 -1.08
N ARG A 8 18.27 4.70 -1.12
CA ARG A 8 17.04 5.47 -1.30
C ARG A 8 16.32 5.09 -2.58
N LYS A 9 17.04 5.08 -3.71
CA LYS A 9 16.46 4.69 -5.01
C LYS A 9 16.02 3.24 -5.02
N SER A 10 16.82 2.32 -4.48
CA SER A 10 16.46 0.91 -4.36
C SER A 10 15.20 0.71 -3.52
N LEU A 11 15.08 1.41 -2.38
CA LEU A 11 13.91 1.36 -1.52
C LEU A 11 12.68 1.95 -2.21
N GLY A 12 12.85 3.07 -2.92
CA GLY A 12 11.78 3.69 -3.70
C GLY A 12 11.23 2.76 -4.78
N TRP A 13 12.09 2.05 -5.52
CA TRP A 13 11.66 1.03 -6.49
C TRP A 13 10.95 -0.15 -5.83
N LEU A 14 11.40 -0.59 -4.64
CA LEU A 14 10.74 -1.65 -3.89
C LEU A 14 9.33 -1.23 -3.46
N TYR A 15 9.16 -0.01 -2.96
CA TYR A 15 7.84 0.56 -2.67
C TYR A 15 6.94 0.60 -3.90
N MET A 16 7.47 1.06 -5.03
CA MET A 16 6.74 1.10 -6.30
C MET A 16 6.27 -0.28 -6.73
N PHE A 17 7.16 -1.27 -6.75
CA PHE A 17 6.86 -2.61 -7.19
C PHE A 17 5.83 -3.29 -6.28
N VAL A 18 6.05 -3.29 -4.96
CA VAL A 18 5.16 -3.96 -4.01
C VAL A 18 3.78 -3.32 -4.01
N HIS A 19 3.69 -1.99 -4.01
CA HIS A 19 2.38 -1.31 -3.95
C HIS A 19 1.66 -1.32 -5.30
N LEU A 20 2.38 -1.50 -6.42
CA LEU A 20 1.74 -1.78 -7.71
C LEU A 20 1.10 -3.18 -7.72
N LEU A 21 1.73 -4.18 -7.11
CA LEU A 21 1.09 -5.49 -6.90
C LEU A 21 -0.12 -5.39 -5.98
N VAL A 22 -0.04 -4.62 -4.89
CA VAL A 22 -1.19 -4.36 -4.00
C VAL A 22 -2.31 -3.67 -4.76
N LEU A 23 -2.01 -2.69 -5.62
CA LEU A 23 -3.00 -2.00 -6.45
C LEU A 23 -3.71 -2.98 -7.40
N LEU A 24 -2.95 -3.85 -8.08
CA LEU A 24 -3.51 -4.88 -8.95
C LEU A 24 -4.38 -5.86 -8.18
N GLY A 25 -3.93 -6.31 -7.00
CA GLY A 25 -4.69 -7.18 -6.12
C GLY A 25 -5.99 -6.52 -5.63
N ALA A 26 -5.94 -5.25 -5.24
CA ALA A 26 -7.10 -4.47 -4.85
C ALA A 26 -8.09 -4.30 -6.00
N GLY A 27 -7.60 -4.05 -7.22
CA GLY A 27 -8.44 -3.97 -8.43
C GLY A 27 -9.13 -5.30 -8.74
N GLY A 28 -8.40 -6.41 -8.66
CA GLY A 28 -8.97 -7.76 -8.83
C GLY A 28 -10.03 -8.08 -7.77
N LEU A 29 -9.77 -7.75 -6.51
CA LEU A 29 -10.70 -7.97 -5.41
C LEU A 29 -11.94 -7.07 -5.53
N ALA A 30 -11.78 -5.81 -5.94
CA ALA A 30 -12.88 -4.89 -6.23
C ALA A 30 -13.78 -5.45 -7.32
N TYR A 31 -13.18 -5.94 -8.42
CA TYR A 31 -13.90 -6.56 -9.52
C TYR A 31 -14.67 -7.82 -9.08
N ALA A 32 -14.05 -8.69 -8.28
CA ALA A 32 -14.71 -9.86 -7.73
C ALA A 32 -15.89 -9.49 -6.81
N THR A 33 -15.69 -8.48 -5.95
CA THR A 33 -16.74 -7.96 -5.05
C THR A 33 -17.91 -7.41 -5.84
N TRP A 34 -17.61 -6.69 -6.93
CA TRP A 34 -18.62 -6.18 -7.85
C TRP A 34 -19.42 -7.30 -8.53
N LEU A 35 -18.76 -8.37 -9.00
CA LEU A 35 -19.44 -9.53 -9.57
C LEU A 35 -20.37 -10.21 -8.56
N VAL A 36 -19.91 -10.41 -7.32
CA VAL A 36 -20.74 -10.98 -6.24
C VAL A 36 -21.94 -10.09 -5.96
N ALA A 37 -21.74 -8.77 -5.87
CA ALA A 37 -22.82 -7.81 -5.67
C ALA A 37 -23.87 -7.89 -6.79
N LEU A 38 -23.44 -8.03 -8.06
CA LEU A 38 -24.35 -8.20 -9.18
C LEU A 38 -25.15 -9.51 -9.09
N VAL A 39 -24.51 -10.63 -8.75
CA VAL A 39 -25.19 -11.93 -8.59
C VAL A 39 -26.21 -11.87 -7.46
N VAL A 40 -25.87 -11.26 -6.33
CA VAL A 40 -26.79 -11.08 -5.20
C VAL A 40 -27.97 -10.18 -5.58
N ALA A 41 -27.72 -9.09 -6.31
CA ALA A 41 -28.76 -8.17 -6.75
C ALA A 41 -29.76 -8.79 -7.75
N HIS A 42 -29.32 -9.75 -8.57
CA HIS A 42 -30.18 -10.43 -9.56
C HIS A 42 -30.72 -11.79 -9.08
N GLY A 43 -30.21 -12.32 -7.96
CA GLY A 43 -30.69 -13.55 -7.35
C GLY A 43 -32.03 -13.32 -6.64
N HIS A 44 -33.04 -14.14 -6.95
CA HIS A 44 -34.41 -14.05 -6.42
C HIS A 44 -34.54 -14.45 -4.93
N SER A 45 -33.56 -14.18 -4.07
CA SER A 45 -33.58 -14.61 -2.67
C SER A 45 -34.26 -13.56 -1.79
N THR A 46 -35.49 -13.86 -1.37
CA THR A 46 -36.20 -13.15 -0.31
C THR A 46 -35.49 -13.32 1.04
N PRO A 47 -35.32 -12.28 1.88
CA PRO A 47 -35.76 -10.90 1.71
C PRO A 47 -34.79 -10.08 0.84
N PRO A 48 -35.26 -8.99 0.21
CA PRO A 48 -34.42 -8.07 -0.55
C PRO A 48 -33.47 -7.34 0.40
N VAL A 49 -32.35 -7.96 0.73
CA VAL A 49 -31.26 -7.26 1.40
C VAL A 49 -30.65 -6.36 0.35
N THR A 50 -30.78 -5.06 0.54
CA THR A 50 -30.16 -4.08 -0.35
C THR A 50 -28.65 -4.37 -0.37
N VAL A 51 -27.97 -4.28 -1.51
CA VAL A 51 -26.52 -4.58 -1.60
C VAL A 51 -25.71 -3.82 -0.53
N ALA A 52 -26.15 -2.60 -0.18
CA ALA A 52 -25.57 -1.77 0.88
C ALA A 52 -25.77 -2.29 2.31
N GLU A 53 -26.78 -3.13 2.54
CA GLU A 53 -27.12 -3.73 3.84
C GLU A 53 -26.46 -5.10 4.05
N ASN A 54 -25.85 -5.67 3.00
CA ASN A 54 -25.12 -6.92 3.10
C ASN A 54 -23.76 -6.68 3.80
N PRO A 55 -23.55 -7.18 5.03
CA PRO A 55 -22.33 -6.90 5.80
C PRO A 55 -21.07 -7.47 5.15
N ALA A 56 -21.19 -8.54 4.34
CA ALA A 56 -20.05 -9.10 3.62
C ALA A 56 -19.62 -8.19 2.46
N VAL A 57 -20.57 -7.64 1.70
CA VAL A 57 -20.28 -6.69 0.61
C VAL A 57 -19.71 -5.40 1.17
N LEU A 58 -20.29 -4.89 2.27
CA LEU A 58 -19.81 -3.68 2.93
C LEU A 58 -18.40 -3.88 3.52
N GLY A 59 -18.18 -4.98 4.23
CA GLY A 59 -16.87 -5.32 4.80
C GLY A 59 -15.79 -5.46 3.71
N MET A 60 -16.11 -6.14 2.61
CA MET A 60 -15.19 -6.28 1.49
C MET A 60 -14.91 -4.94 0.79
N SER A 61 -15.93 -4.09 0.64
CA SER A 61 -15.77 -2.75 0.04
C SER A 61 -14.85 -1.87 0.89
N VAL A 62 -15.05 -1.85 2.21
CA VAL A 62 -14.17 -1.12 3.14
C VAL A 62 -12.74 -1.66 3.07
N PHE A 63 -12.57 -2.98 3.04
CA PHE A 63 -11.26 -3.60 2.93
C PHE A 63 -10.54 -3.22 1.62
N VAL A 64 -11.24 -3.25 0.48
CA VAL A 64 -10.71 -2.81 -0.82
C VAL A 64 -10.28 -1.34 -0.78
N LEU A 65 -11.07 -0.46 -0.16
CA LEU A 65 -10.73 0.96 -0.02
C LEU A 65 -9.47 1.16 0.82
N VAL A 66 -9.30 0.39 1.89
CA VAL A 66 -8.07 0.42 2.71
C VAL A 66 -6.87 -0.02 1.89
N LEU A 67 -6.98 -1.11 1.13
CA LEU A 67 -5.90 -1.57 0.24
C LEU A 67 -5.54 -0.53 -0.82
N LEU A 68 -6.55 0.14 -1.40
CA LEU A 68 -6.34 1.19 -2.37
C LEU A 68 -5.62 2.39 -1.75
N ALA A 69 -6.03 2.83 -0.57
CA ALA A 69 -5.36 3.91 0.15
C ALA A 69 -3.91 3.56 0.48
N MET A 70 -3.64 2.33 0.93
CA MET A 70 -2.28 1.84 1.16
C MET A 70 -1.45 1.81 -0.13
N ALA A 71 -2.02 1.32 -1.23
CA ALA A 71 -1.35 1.30 -2.53
C ALA A 71 -0.96 2.70 -2.98
N ILE A 72 -1.88 3.66 -2.91
CA ILE A 72 -1.63 5.06 -3.29
C ILE A 72 -0.54 5.67 -2.39
N ALA A 73 -0.63 5.48 -1.08
CA ALA A 73 0.34 6.00 -0.12
C ALA A 73 1.75 5.44 -0.37
N GLY A 74 1.87 4.13 -0.58
CA GLY A 74 3.15 3.48 -0.85
C GLY A 74 3.73 3.80 -2.22
N LEU A 75 2.91 3.92 -3.27
CA LEU A 75 3.35 4.40 -4.58
C LEU A 75 3.85 5.86 -4.48
N SER A 76 3.13 6.71 -3.76
CA SER A 76 3.51 8.11 -3.54
C SER A 76 4.85 8.22 -2.81
N LEU A 77 5.04 7.40 -1.77
CA LEU A 77 6.30 7.30 -1.04
C LEU A 77 7.44 6.79 -1.95
N GLY A 78 7.18 5.75 -2.76
CA GLY A 78 8.14 5.22 -3.71
C GLY A 78 8.60 6.24 -4.74
N VAL A 79 7.65 6.97 -5.35
CA VAL A 79 7.96 8.07 -6.29
C VAL A 79 8.78 9.17 -5.61
N ALA A 80 8.41 9.56 -4.40
CA ALA A 80 9.13 10.60 -3.66
C ALA A 80 10.58 10.17 -3.34
N LEU A 81 10.80 8.92 -2.92
CA LEU A 81 12.14 8.38 -2.68
C LEU A 81 12.99 8.36 -3.96
N ILE A 82 12.43 7.89 -5.08
CA ILE A 82 13.14 7.84 -6.38
C ILE A 82 13.53 9.25 -6.85
N ARG A 83 12.62 10.22 -6.69
CA ARG A 83 12.83 11.61 -7.08
C ARG A 83 13.68 12.41 -6.10
N GLY A 84 14.08 11.83 -4.97
CA GLY A 84 14.80 12.54 -3.92
C GLY A 84 13.99 13.73 -3.37
N ARG A 85 12.70 13.51 -3.09
CA ARG A 85 11.85 14.50 -2.42
C ARG A 85 11.77 14.19 -0.92
N PRO A 86 11.54 15.19 -0.06
CA PRO A 86 11.28 14.97 1.36
C PRO A 86 10.04 14.10 1.56
N VAL A 87 10.16 13.17 2.49
CA VAL A 87 9.11 12.20 2.83
C VAL A 87 8.90 12.16 4.33
N SER A 88 7.66 11.89 4.75
CA SER A 88 7.34 11.80 6.17
C SER A 88 7.87 10.49 6.74
N LYS A 89 8.78 10.57 7.72
CA LYS A 89 9.29 9.40 8.47
C LYS A 89 8.13 8.63 9.13
N GLY A 90 7.13 9.34 9.64
CA GLY A 90 5.94 8.72 10.25
C GLY A 90 5.15 7.87 9.27
N LEU A 91 4.86 8.42 8.08
CA LEU A 91 4.16 7.67 7.01
C LEU A 91 4.97 6.45 6.56
N ALA A 92 6.27 6.62 6.35
CA ALA A 92 7.14 5.53 5.94
C ALA A 92 7.21 4.41 6.97
N THR A 93 7.29 4.77 8.25
CA THR A 93 7.28 3.82 9.37
C THR A 93 5.96 3.07 9.45
N LEU A 94 4.82 3.78 9.33
CA LEU A 94 3.49 3.16 9.32
C LEU A 94 3.37 2.14 8.18
N LEU A 95 3.74 2.53 6.96
CA LEU A 95 3.69 1.64 5.81
C LEU A 95 4.65 0.46 5.95
N ALA A 96 5.82 0.64 6.58
CA ALA A 96 6.74 -0.46 6.87
C ALA A 96 6.14 -1.48 7.84
N ILE A 97 5.47 -1.03 8.91
CA ILE A 97 4.76 -1.91 9.87
C ILE A 97 3.67 -2.68 9.14
N LEU A 98 2.84 -1.98 8.37
CA LEU A 98 1.72 -2.60 7.65
C LEU A 98 2.17 -3.58 6.56
N ALA A 99 3.40 -3.44 6.05
CA ALA A 99 3.94 -4.34 5.05
C ALA A 99 4.45 -5.67 5.64
N LEU A 100 4.91 -5.70 6.89
CA LEU A 100 5.54 -6.89 7.49
C LEU A 100 4.73 -8.20 7.38
N PRO A 101 3.40 -8.20 7.59
CA PRO A 101 2.60 -9.43 7.49
C PRO A 101 2.53 -10.01 6.07
N ASN A 102 2.81 -9.21 5.04
CA ASN A 102 2.69 -9.61 3.63
C ASN A 102 3.94 -10.35 3.16
N PHE A 103 4.11 -11.59 3.60
CA PHE A 103 5.26 -12.42 3.24
C PHE A 103 5.20 -12.91 1.78
N PRO A 104 6.33 -12.93 1.02
CA PRO A 104 7.67 -12.50 1.42
C PRO A 104 7.98 -11.01 1.14
N LEU A 105 7.32 -10.41 0.15
CA LEU A 105 7.74 -9.11 -0.41
C LEU A 105 7.53 -7.94 0.56
N GLY A 106 6.41 -7.92 1.28
CA GLY A 106 6.11 -6.90 2.28
C GLY A 106 7.02 -7.01 3.49
N THR A 107 7.46 -8.21 3.87
CA THR A 107 8.46 -8.40 4.93
C THR A 107 9.80 -7.80 4.53
N VAL A 108 10.28 -8.07 3.31
CA VAL A 108 11.53 -7.48 2.79
C VAL A 108 11.41 -5.95 2.75
N LEU A 109 10.30 -5.43 2.23
CA LEU A 109 10.03 -3.99 2.22
C LEU A 109 10.04 -3.40 3.62
N GLY A 110 9.30 -3.98 4.57
CA GLY A 110 9.19 -3.48 5.94
C GLY A 110 10.55 -3.44 6.64
N ILE A 111 11.30 -4.54 6.62
CA ILE A 111 12.63 -4.62 7.25
C ILE A 111 13.59 -3.61 6.61
N TYR A 112 13.61 -3.53 5.27
CA TYR A 112 14.51 -2.62 4.58
C TYR A 112 14.16 -1.15 4.81
N SER A 113 12.87 -0.83 4.90
CA SER A 113 12.39 0.49 5.31
C SER A 113 12.85 0.85 6.72
N PHE A 114 12.66 -0.03 7.71
CA PHE A 114 13.12 0.25 9.08
C PHE A 114 14.63 0.48 9.14
N TRP A 115 15.39 -0.33 8.43
CA TRP A 115 16.84 -0.16 8.37
C TRP A 115 17.22 1.20 7.76
N TYR A 116 16.59 1.61 6.65
CA TYR A 116 16.89 2.87 5.95
C TYR A 116 16.49 4.10 6.77
N PHE A 117 15.23 4.18 7.22
CA PHE A 117 14.72 5.33 8.00
C PHE A 117 15.26 5.36 9.44
N GLY A 118 15.90 4.28 9.89
CA GLY A 118 16.65 4.21 11.14
C GLY A 118 18.06 4.79 11.06
N GLN A 119 18.62 5.01 9.87
CA GLN A 119 19.95 5.62 9.72
C GLN A 119 19.91 7.11 10.06
N GLU A 120 20.94 7.58 10.75
CA GLU A 120 21.19 9.02 10.94
C GLU A 120 21.53 9.67 9.59
N GLY A 121 20.92 10.81 9.29
CA GLY A 121 21.16 11.55 8.04
C GLY A 121 20.51 10.95 6.78
N TRP A 122 19.49 10.09 6.93
CA TRP A 122 18.75 9.53 5.78
C TRP A 122 18.08 10.59 4.88
N ASP A 123 17.87 11.79 5.42
CA ASP A 123 17.31 12.97 4.78
C ASP A 123 18.34 14.11 4.56
N ALA A 124 19.61 13.90 4.90
CA ALA A 124 20.65 14.93 4.80
C ALA A 124 20.82 15.44 3.35
N ASP A 125 20.83 14.52 2.38
CA ASP A 125 20.92 14.84 0.95
C ASP A 125 19.77 15.76 0.45
N LEU A 126 18.65 15.83 1.18
CA LEU A 126 17.48 16.61 0.82
C LEU A 126 17.52 18.03 1.37
N GLN A 127 18.37 18.29 2.38
CA GLN A 127 18.55 19.61 2.98
C GLN A 127 19.58 20.45 2.22
N GLU A 128 20.45 19.80 1.43
CA GLU A 128 21.49 20.44 0.62
C GLU A 128 21.06 20.76 -0.82
N ALA A 129 19.87 20.31 -1.24
CA ALA A 129 19.32 20.44 -2.59
C ALA A 129 18.17 21.47 -2.68
#